data_AF-A0A0M4CUK5-F1
#
_entry.id   AF-A0A0M4CUK5-F1
#
_cell.length_a   1.000
_cell.length_b   1.000
_cell.length_c   1.000
_cell.angle_alpha   90.00
_cell.angle_beta   90.00
_cell.angle_gamma   90.00
#
_symmetry.space_group_name_H-M   'P 1'
#
loop_
_entity.id
_entity.type
_entity.pdbx_description
1 polymer ?
#
loop_
_entity_poly.entity_id
_entity_poly.type
_entity_poly.pdbx_seq_one_letter_code
_entity_poly.pdbx_strand_id
1 'polypeptide(L)'
;MGLVALALLFAAAGEPGIAIKAVPEQGYTAEIGTFDSASIGGVMERIKDVAAERCGAQGVRFGRHQFDTRVDTARNVILIENLKQNFICFDRSTDPYKPVAADWKASDEDTAGARAFVTRFLDLLERGDAAGIAMMDPLVELTQADWDGLRRAAMQHRTGSGGALSPQFRLWVNNPPETAYPGAYAYFSVIDDHPGIEGTCGGILVHRVRANEYRISQYDVQFISSALVEQQGLTADELDGLCQR
;
A
#
# COMPACT_ATOMS: atom_id res chain seq x y z
N MET A 1 16.83 60.76 -3.30
CA MET A 1 15.43 60.41 -3.59
C MET A 1 15.41 58.94 -3.95
N GLY A 2 14.78 58.12 -3.11
CA GLY A 2 14.96 56.67 -3.08
C GLY A 2 14.19 55.94 -4.16
N LEU A 3 14.87 54.96 -4.78
CA LEU A 3 14.22 53.88 -5.53
C LEU A 3 13.72 52.86 -4.52
N VAL A 4 12.40 52.80 -4.36
CA VAL A 4 11.71 51.71 -3.66
C VAL A 4 11.71 50.52 -4.62
N ALA A 5 12.58 49.54 -4.37
CA ALA A 5 12.49 48.23 -5.01
C ALA A 5 11.33 47.47 -4.35
N LEU A 6 10.23 47.36 -5.08
CA LEU A 6 9.08 46.56 -4.69
C LEU A 6 9.45 45.07 -4.87
N ALA A 7 9.90 44.43 -3.80
CA ALA A 7 10.06 42.98 -3.77
C ALA A 7 8.66 42.33 -3.81
N LEU A 8 8.25 41.90 -5.00
CA LEU A 8 7.13 40.99 -5.20
C LEU A 8 7.51 39.64 -4.58
N LEU A 9 7.17 39.46 -3.30
CA LEU A 9 7.04 38.15 -2.70
C LEU A 9 5.88 37.46 -3.41
N PHE A 10 6.20 36.61 -4.39
CA PHE A 10 5.30 35.55 -4.80
C PHE A 10 5.07 34.67 -3.57
N ALA A 11 3.96 34.92 -2.87
CA ALA A 11 3.31 33.90 -2.07
C ALA A 11 2.83 32.83 -3.04
N ALA A 12 3.73 31.93 -3.43
CA ALA A 12 3.31 30.61 -3.82
C ALA A 12 2.46 30.11 -2.65
N ALA A 13 1.18 29.83 -2.88
CA ALA A 13 0.46 28.88 -2.06
C ALA A 13 1.17 27.54 -2.28
N GLY A 14 2.35 27.44 -1.66
CA GLY A 14 3.40 26.53 -2.05
C GLY A 14 2.96 25.15 -1.66
N GLU A 15 2.96 24.26 -2.64
CA GLU A 15 2.83 22.83 -2.42
C GLU A 15 3.64 22.42 -1.19
N PRO A 16 3.13 21.52 -0.35
CA PRO A 16 3.84 21.13 0.86
C PRO A 16 5.26 20.66 0.49
N GLY A 17 6.24 21.15 1.25
CA GLY A 17 7.63 20.76 1.08
C GLY A 17 7.82 19.28 1.37
N ILE A 18 8.67 18.63 0.57
CA ILE A 18 9.06 17.22 0.76
C ILE A 18 10.42 17.22 1.46
N ALA A 19 10.47 16.72 2.69
CA ALA A 19 11.71 16.57 3.45
C ALA A 19 12.24 15.15 3.31
N ILE A 20 13.46 14.99 2.77
CA ILE A 20 14.13 13.69 2.70
C ILE A 20 15.02 13.49 3.92
N LYS A 21 14.74 12.45 4.70
CA LYS A 21 15.55 12.03 5.84
C LYS A 21 16.27 10.72 5.54
N ALA A 22 17.54 10.64 5.87
CA ALA A 22 18.27 9.38 5.84
C ALA A 22 17.85 8.52 7.04
N VAL A 23 17.58 7.24 6.79
CA VAL A 23 17.34 6.23 7.82
C VAL A 23 18.53 5.27 7.79
N PRO A 24 19.38 5.27 8.83
CA PRO A 24 20.56 4.41 8.86
C PRO A 24 20.21 2.96 8.52
N GLU A 25 20.95 2.37 7.59
CA GLU A 25 20.78 0.98 7.13
C GLU A 25 19.46 0.65 6.40
N GLN A 26 18.51 1.60 6.34
CA GLN A 26 17.16 1.41 5.77
C GLN A 26 16.88 2.33 4.57
N GLY A 27 17.79 3.25 4.25
CA GLY A 27 17.70 4.14 3.09
C GLY A 27 17.19 5.52 3.44
N TYR A 28 16.02 5.90 2.92
CA TYR A 28 15.45 7.24 3.06
C TYR A 28 13.97 7.20 3.35
N THR A 29 13.48 8.25 4.01
CA THR A 29 12.05 8.54 4.14
C THR A 29 11.79 9.93 3.56
N ALA A 30 10.87 10.01 2.60
CA ALA A 30 10.24 11.26 2.20
C ALA A 30 9.11 11.58 3.17
N GLU A 31 9.20 12.72 3.84
CA GLU A 31 8.19 13.20 4.77
C GLU A 31 7.51 14.45 4.23
N ILE A 32 6.20 14.49 4.35
CA ILE A 32 5.36 15.61 3.96
C ILE A 32 4.42 15.91 5.12
N GLY A 33 4.22 17.21 5.37
CA GLY A 33 3.29 17.69 6.38
C GLY A 33 1.83 17.49 5.95
N THR A 34 1.03 18.55 6.10
CA THR A 34 -0.41 18.49 5.82
C THR A 34 -0.73 18.90 4.39
N PHE A 35 -1.64 18.20 3.72
CA PHE A 35 -2.18 18.57 2.41
C PHE A 35 -3.58 18.00 2.16
N ASP A 36 -4.27 18.49 1.13
CA ASP A 36 -5.60 18.00 0.73
C ASP A 36 -5.51 16.61 0.11
N SER A 37 -6.33 15.65 0.54
CA SER A 37 -6.35 14.29 0.01
C SER A 37 -6.56 14.24 -1.50
N ALA A 38 -7.29 15.20 -2.08
CA ALA A 38 -7.49 15.29 -3.53
C ALA A 38 -6.17 15.49 -4.31
N SER A 39 -5.11 15.95 -3.64
CA SER A 39 -3.79 16.18 -4.24
C SER A 39 -2.84 14.98 -4.08
N ILE A 40 -3.28 13.86 -3.50
CA ILE A 40 -2.39 12.73 -3.17
C ILE A 40 -1.63 12.19 -4.40
N GLY A 41 -2.31 12.03 -5.54
CA GLY A 41 -1.65 11.55 -6.76
C GLY A 41 -0.49 12.46 -7.19
N GLY A 42 -0.72 13.77 -7.22
CA GLY A 42 0.33 14.74 -7.55
C GLY A 42 1.45 14.80 -6.51
N VAL A 43 1.12 14.62 -5.23
CA VAL A 43 2.11 14.52 -4.15
C VAL A 43 3.00 13.28 -4.32
N MET A 44 2.42 12.13 -4.66
CA MET A 44 3.18 10.90 -4.88
C MET A 44 4.10 11.00 -6.10
N GLU A 45 3.65 11.62 -7.19
CA GLU A 45 4.53 11.89 -8.35
C GLU A 45 5.70 12.80 -7.98
N ARG A 46 5.47 13.85 -7.18
CA ARG A 46 6.56 14.70 -6.67
C ARG A 46 7.54 13.93 -5.77
N ILE A 47 7.05 13.00 -4.94
CA ILE A 47 7.93 12.12 -4.15
C ILE A 47 8.78 11.25 -5.08
N LYS A 48 8.19 10.72 -6.16
CA LYS A 48 8.93 9.94 -7.17
C LYS A 48 10.08 10.73 -7.77
N ASP A 49 9.82 11.97 -8.17
CA ASP A 49 10.84 12.87 -8.73
C ASP A 49 11.95 13.19 -7.73
N VAL A 50 11.61 13.57 -6.50
CA VAL A 50 12.59 13.90 -5.46
C VAL A 50 13.44 12.69 -5.07
N ALA A 51 12.84 11.50 -5.01
CA ALA A 51 13.57 10.26 -4.74
C ALA A 51 14.52 9.90 -5.90
N ALA A 52 14.09 10.11 -7.14
CA ALA A 52 14.94 9.91 -8.32
C ALA A 52 16.13 10.87 -8.32
N GLU A 53 15.91 12.16 -8.03
CA GLU A 53 16.98 13.14 -7.86
C GLU A 53 17.95 12.71 -6.75
N ARG A 54 17.41 12.26 -5.60
CA ARG A 54 18.21 11.79 -4.47
C ARG A 54 19.10 10.59 -4.82
N CYS A 55 18.60 9.65 -5.61
CA CYS A 55 19.33 8.45 -6.01
C CYS A 55 20.23 8.64 -7.23
N GLY A 56 20.05 9.72 -8.01
CA GLY A 56 20.89 10.05 -9.16
C GLY A 56 20.93 8.94 -10.21
N ALA A 57 22.11 8.38 -10.48
CA ALA A 57 22.28 7.30 -11.46
C ALA A 57 21.73 5.94 -10.99
N GLN A 58 21.48 5.79 -9.68
CA GLN A 58 20.90 4.58 -9.10
C GLN A 58 19.41 4.47 -9.43
N GLY A 59 18.84 3.28 -9.24
CA GLY A 59 17.39 3.10 -9.25
C GLY A 59 16.78 3.46 -7.89
N VAL A 60 15.47 3.71 -7.88
CA VAL A 60 14.68 3.95 -6.66
C VAL A 60 13.74 2.76 -6.44
N ARG A 61 13.62 2.28 -5.20
CA ARG A 61 12.51 1.40 -4.80
C ARG A 61 11.71 2.05 -3.70
N PHE A 62 10.41 2.17 -3.93
CA PHE A 62 9.48 2.61 -2.91
C PHE A 62 9.10 1.43 -2.02
N GLY A 63 9.17 1.68 -0.72
CA GLY A 63 8.67 0.79 0.31
C GLY A 63 7.31 1.25 0.82
N ARG A 64 7.05 0.96 2.09
CA ARG A 64 5.82 1.37 2.76
C ARG A 64 5.64 2.89 2.77
N HIS A 65 4.38 3.32 2.58
CA HIS A 65 3.94 4.64 2.99
C HIS A 65 2.96 4.56 4.17
N GLN A 66 2.87 5.67 4.91
CA GLN A 66 2.02 5.82 6.09
C GLN A 66 1.57 7.27 6.16
N PHE A 67 0.32 7.50 6.51
CA PHE A 67 -0.23 8.84 6.74
C PHE A 67 -1.40 8.79 7.71
N ASP A 68 -1.65 9.92 8.35
CA ASP A 68 -2.86 10.17 9.13
C ASP A 68 -3.89 10.89 8.25
N THR A 69 -5.17 10.77 8.60
CA THR A 69 -6.25 11.55 7.96
C THR A 69 -7.02 12.36 8.98
N ARG A 70 -7.42 13.57 8.59
CA ARG A 70 -8.24 14.45 9.41
C ARG A 70 -9.26 15.20 8.56
N VAL A 71 -10.49 15.34 9.03
CA VAL A 71 -11.50 16.18 8.39
C VAL A 71 -11.25 17.65 8.74
N ASP A 72 -11.13 18.50 7.73
CA ASP A 72 -11.17 19.95 7.87
C ASP A 72 -12.60 20.44 7.65
N THR A 73 -13.31 20.69 8.75
CA THR A 73 -14.72 21.10 8.72
C THR A 73 -14.94 22.50 8.15
N ALA A 74 -13.93 23.37 8.18
CA ALA A 74 -14.06 24.72 7.63
C ALA A 74 -14.02 24.72 6.10
N ARG A 75 -13.22 23.83 5.52
CA ARG A 75 -13.11 23.66 4.06
C ARG A 75 -13.94 22.51 3.52
N ASN A 76 -14.49 21.67 4.39
CA ASN A 76 -15.20 20.44 4.07
C ASN A 76 -14.36 19.49 3.17
N VAL A 77 -13.08 19.32 3.51
CA VAL A 77 -12.15 18.42 2.82
C VAL A 77 -11.47 17.46 3.78
N ILE A 78 -10.96 16.34 3.27
CA ILE A 78 -10.09 15.44 4.03
C ILE A 78 -8.65 15.91 3.83
N LEU A 79 -7.94 16.05 4.94
CA LEU A 79 -6.51 16.33 4.95
C LEU A 79 -5.73 15.06 5.23
N ILE A 80 -4.64 14.90 4.50
CA ILE A 80 -3.59 13.94 4.80
C ILE A 80 -2.56 14.65 5.67
N GLU A 81 -2.13 14.01 6.74
CA GLU A 81 -1.14 14.54 7.69
C GLU A 81 0.00 13.53 7.88
N ASN A 82 1.21 14.04 8.13
CA ASN A 82 2.39 13.22 8.45
C ASN A 82 2.68 12.10 7.44
N LEU A 83 2.48 12.36 6.13
CA LEU A 83 2.78 11.37 5.11
C LEU A 83 4.29 11.05 5.16
N LYS A 84 4.59 9.76 5.25
CA LYS A 84 5.93 9.19 5.15
C LYS A 84 5.94 8.17 4.03
N GLN A 85 6.91 8.25 3.13
CA GLN A 85 7.17 7.27 2.09
C GLN A 85 8.62 6.81 2.18
N ASN A 86 8.84 5.54 2.50
CA ASN A 86 10.19 4.97 2.56
C ASN A 86 10.68 4.65 1.13
N PHE A 87 11.97 4.86 0.87
CA PHE A 87 12.60 4.42 -0.37
C PHE A 87 14.09 4.12 -0.20
N ILE A 88 14.60 3.23 -1.05
CA ILE A 88 16.02 2.91 -1.15
C ILE A 88 16.57 3.24 -2.52
N CYS A 89 17.84 3.64 -2.57
CA CYS A 89 18.61 3.69 -3.81
C CYS A 89 19.29 2.35 -4.04
N PHE A 90 19.21 1.80 -5.25
CA PHE A 90 19.85 0.53 -5.58
C PHE A 90 20.69 0.62 -6.86
N ASP A 91 21.77 -0.15 -6.92
CA ASP A 91 22.54 -0.30 -8.15
C ASP A 91 21.78 -1.22 -9.12
N ARG A 92 21.35 -0.64 -10.24
CA ARG A 92 20.62 -1.34 -11.30
C ARG A 92 21.45 -2.47 -11.92
N SER A 93 22.77 -2.32 -11.97
CA SER A 93 23.66 -3.30 -12.60
C SER A 93 23.78 -4.58 -11.78
N THR A 94 23.73 -4.47 -10.45
CA THR A 94 23.78 -5.60 -9.52
C THR A 94 22.40 -6.05 -9.05
N ASP A 95 21.32 -5.47 -9.58
CA ASP A 95 19.97 -5.80 -9.16
C ASP A 95 19.64 -7.28 -9.44
N PRO A 96 19.34 -8.11 -8.42
CA PRO A 96 18.96 -9.51 -8.62
C PRO A 96 17.59 -9.65 -9.30
N TYR A 97 16.71 -8.63 -9.21
CA TYR A 97 15.37 -8.70 -9.78
C TYR A 97 15.41 -8.34 -11.26
N LYS A 98 14.82 -9.19 -12.10
CA LYS A 98 14.78 -9.02 -13.56
C LYS A 98 13.34 -9.09 -14.05
N PRO A 99 12.99 -8.29 -15.08
CA PRO A 99 11.65 -8.35 -15.65
C PRO A 99 11.38 -9.72 -16.26
N VAL A 100 10.15 -10.20 -16.09
CA VAL A 100 9.65 -11.34 -16.86
C VAL A 100 9.26 -10.89 -18.26
N ALA A 101 9.23 -11.81 -19.23
CA ALA A 101 8.74 -11.49 -20.57
C ALA A 101 7.28 -11.02 -20.52
N ALA A 102 6.87 -10.14 -21.44
CA ALA A 102 5.52 -9.59 -21.46
C ALA A 102 4.45 -10.69 -21.63
N ASP A 103 4.78 -11.76 -22.36
CA ASP A 103 3.95 -12.94 -22.61
C ASP A 103 4.18 -14.08 -21.62
N TRP A 104 4.95 -13.86 -20.56
CA TRP A 104 5.14 -14.85 -19.50
C TRP A 104 3.78 -15.23 -18.89
N LYS A 105 3.59 -16.53 -18.64
CA LYS A 105 2.41 -17.08 -17.99
C LYS A 105 2.84 -17.91 -16.79
N ALA A 106 2.15 -17.71 -15.68
CA ALA A 106 2.30 -18.55 -14.51
C ALA A 106 1.90 -19.99 -14.83
N SER A 107 2.62 -20.95 -14.25
CA SER A 107 2.16 -22.33 -14.25
C SER A 107 1.06 -22.54 -13.21
N ASP A 108 0.43 -23.73 -13.25
CA ASP A 108 -0.53 -24.13 -12.22
C ASP A 108 0.16 -24.23 -10.85
N GLU A 109 1.41 -24.68 -10.80
CA GLU A 109 2.22 -24.73 -9.58
C GLU A 109 2.53 -23.34 -9.02
N ASP A 110 2.82 -22.36 -9.89
CA ASP A 110 3.02 -20.97 -9.46
C ASP A 110 1.76 -20.42 -8.79
N THR A 111 0.59 -20.68 -9.38
CA THR A 111 -0.70 -20.21 -8.86
C THR A 111 -1.07 -20.93 -7.56
N ALA A 112 -0.86 -22.25 -7.49
CA ALA A 112 -1.11 -23.04 -6.28
C ALA A 112 -0.17 -22.63 -5.13
N GLY A 113 1.12 -22.42 -5.42
CA GLY A 113 2.12 -21.98 -4.45
C GLY A 113 1.82 -20.59 -3.91
N ALA A 114 1.48 -19.63 -4.79
CA ALA A 114 1.07 -18.30 -4.37
C ALA A 114 -0.20 -18.34 -3.50
N ARG A 115 -1.20 -19.14 -3.88
CA ARG A 115 -2.42 -19.32 -3.06
C ARG A 115 -2.10 -19.86 -1.68
N ALA A 116 -1.31 -20.93 -1.58
CA ALA A 116 -0.92 -21.51 -0.30
C ALA A 116 -0.13 -20.52 0.58
N PHE A 117 0.73 -19.71 -0.04
CA PHE A 117 1.44 -18.64 0.64
C PHE A 117 0.48 -17.59 1.22
N VAL A 118 -0.50 -17.12 0.45
CA VAL A 118 -1.50 -16.16 0.94
C VAL A 118 -2.41 -16.77 2.01
N THR A 119 -2.84 -18.02 1.86
CA THR A 119 -3.62 -18.73 2.89
C THR A 119 -2.86 -18.75 4.21
N ARG A 120 -1.57 -19.10 4.21
CA ARG A 120 -0.75 -19.08 5.42
C ARG A 120 -0.63 -17.67 6.01
N PHE A 121 -0.51 -16.64 5.18
CA PHE A 121 -0.46 -15.25 5.65
C PHE A 121 -1.76 -14.86 6.37
N LEU A 122 -2.92 -15.15 5.76
CA LEU A 122 -4.23 -14.86 6.33
C LEU A 122 -4.44 -15.64 7.65
N ASP A 123 -4.08 -16.92 7.69
CA ASP A 123 -4.12 -17.73 8.90
C ASP A 123 -3.31 -17.12 10.07
N LEU A 124 -2.11 -16.60 9.78
CA LEU A 124 -1.27 -15.93 10.77
C LEU A 124 -1.89 -14.62 11.22
N LEU A 125 -2.49 -13.86 10.30
CA LEU A 125 -3.22 -12.65 10.61
C LEU A 125 -4.40 -12.91 11.55
N GLU A 126 -5.21 -13.92 11.28
CA GLU A 126 -6.35 -14.28 12.12
C GLU A 126 -5.94 -14.65 13.54
N ARG A 127 -4.86 -15.43 13.66
CA ARG A 127 -4.29 -15.81 14.96
C ARG A 127 -3.56 -14.66 15.66
N GLY A 128 -3.27 -13.57 14.96
CA GLY A 128 -2.40 -12.50 15.46
C GLY A 128 -0.96 -12.93 15.66
N ASP A 129 -0.50 -13.93 14.90
CA ASP A 129 0.85 -14.44 14.96
C ASP A 129 1.80 -13.55 14.14
N ALA A 130 2.75 -12.91 14.83
CA ALA A 130 3.71 -11.99 14.24
C ALA A 130 4.63 -12.64 13.19
N ALA A 131 4.67 -13.97 13.07
CA ALA A 131 5.37 -14.63 11.98
C ALA A 131 4.84 -14.21 10.58
N GLY A 132 3.63 -13.66 10.49
CA GLY A 132 3.10 -13.07 9.26
C GLY A 132 3.89 -11.86 8.76
N ILE A 133 4.56 -11.10 9.66
CA ILE A 133 5.40 -9.95 9.30
C ILE A 133 6.54 -10.38 8.36
N ALA A 134 7.15 -11.54 8.61
CA ALA A 134 8.25 -12.05 7.80
C ALA A 134 7.84 -12.51 6.39
N MET A 135 6.53 -12.58 6.10
CA MET A 135 6.00 -12.92 4.78
C MET A 135 5.82 -11.67 3.91
N MET A 136 5.86 -10.48 4.50
CA MET A 136 5.81 -9.21 3.80
C MET A 136 7.15 -8.94 3.11
N ASP A 137 7.11 -8.17 2.03
CA ASP A 137 8.34 -7.69 1.44
C ASP A 137 9.12 -6.83 2.44
N PRO A 138 10.46 -7.00 2.56
CA PRO A 138 11.25 -6.23 3.50
C PRO A 138 11.12 -4.71 3.33
N LEU A 139 10.84 -4.21 2.13
CA LEU A 139 10.62 -2.78 1.91
C LEU A 139 9.30 -2.27 2.50
N VAL A 140 8.37 -3.17 2.83
CA VAL A 140 7.07 -2.84 3.41
C VAL A 140 7.13 -2.73 4.95
N GLU A 141 8.33 -2.84 5.56
CA GLU A 141 8.66 -2.58 6.97
C GLU A 141 7.44 -2.49 7.92
N LEU A 142 6.92 -3.64 8.34
CA LEU A 142 5.87 -3.71 9.37
C LEU A 142 6.48 -3.96 10.75
N THR A 143 6.17 -3.08 11.69
CA THR A 143 6.44 -3.31 13.11
C THR A 143 5.36 -4.22 13.72
N GLN A 144 5.59 -4.72 14.94
CA GLN A 144 4.56 -5.42 15.70
C GLN A 144 3.29 -4.56 15.88
N ALA A 145 3.45 -3.27 16.13
CA ALA A 145 2.32 -2.36 16.33
C ALA A 145 1.48 -2.21 15.05
N ASP A 146 2.12 -2.22 13.89
CA ASP A 146 1.46 -2.19 12.59
C ASP A 146 0.71 -3.50 12.33
N TRP A 147 1.34 -4.63 12.63
CA TRP A 147 0.71 -5.95 12.53
C TRP A 147 -0.53 -6.05 13.43
N ASP A 148 -0.42 -5.59 14.68
CA ASP A 148 -1.56 -5.55 15.60
C ASP A 148 -2.66 -4.61 15.09
N GLY A 149 -2.30 -3.51 14.43
CA GLY A 149 -3.24 -2.59 13.78
C GLY A 149 -3.97 -3.24 12.61
N LEU A 150 -3.24 -3.89 11.71
CA LEU A 150 -3.77 -4.63 10.58
C LEU A 150 -4.72 -5.75 11.04
N ARG A 151 -4.33 -6.48 12.08
CA ARG A 151 -5.19 -7.47 12.74
C ARG A 151 -6.45 -6.82 13.32
N ARG A 152 -6.33 -5.75 14.10
CA ARG A 152 -7.51 -5.07 14.67
C ARG A 152 -8.48 -4.66 13.57
N ALA A 153 -8.00 -4.09 12.47
CA ALA A 153 -8.84 -3.73 11.33
C ALA A 153 -9.54 -4.95 10.70
N ALA A 154 -8.86 -6.08 10.56
CA ALA A 154 -9.46 -7.32 10.05
C ALA A 154 -10.52 -7.94 10.99
N MET A 155 -10.43 -7.69 12.29
CA MET A 155 -11.33 -8.26 13.29
C MET A 155 -12.48 -7.34 13.69
N GLN A 156 -12.38 -6.03 13.45
CA GLN A 156 -13.19 -5.01 14.12
C GLN A 156 -14.71 -5.12 13.90
N HIS A 157 -15.13 -5.74 12.80
CA HIS A 157 -16.53 -5.85 12.40
C HIS A 157 -17.14 -7.24 12.64
N ARG A 158 -16.33 -8.19 13.12
CA ARG A 158 -16.79 -9.56 13.38
C ARG A 158 -17.67 -9.58 14.62
N THR A 159 -18.85 -10.17 14.49
CA THR A 159 -19.83 -10.34 15.59
C THR A 159 -19.84 -11.76 16.15
N GLY A 160 -19.12 -12.69 15.52
CA GLY A 160 -18.98 -14.08 15.95
C GLY A 160 -17.63 -14.68 15.55
N SER A 161 -17.35 -15.89 16.07
CA SER A 161 -16.09 -16.60 15.85
C SER A 161 -16.15 -17.71 14.78
N GLY A 162 -17.30 -17.90 14.13
CA GLY A 162 -17.40 -18.80 12.98
C GLY A 162 -16.91 -18.07 11.72
N GLY A 163 -16.22 -18.77 10.83
CA GLY A 163 -15.68 -18.21 9.58
C GLY A 163 -14.16 -18.42 9.44
N ALA A 164 -13.62 -17.93 8.32
CA ALA A 164 -12.23 -17.91 7.94
C ALA A 164 -11.96 -16.79 6.92
N LEU A 165 -10.71 -16.29 6.91
CA LEU A 165 -10.19 -15.53 5.78
C LEU A 165 -9.70 -16.48 4.70
N SER A 166 -10.17 -16.32 3.46
CA SER A 166 -9.70 -17.14 2.34
C SER A 166 -9.30 -16.29 1.13
N PRO A 167 -8.22 -16.64 0.43
CA PRO A 167 -7.80 -15.90 -0.76
C PRO A 167 -8.54 -16.38 -2.01
N GLN A 168 -9.02 -15.44 -2.82
CA GLN A 168 -9.55 -15.69 -4.14
C GLN A 168 -8.58 -15.15 -5.19
N PHE A 169 -7.97 -16.06 -5.95
CA PHE A 169 -7.08 -15.67 -7.05
C PHE A 169 -7.84 -14.90 -8.12
N ARG A 170 -7.26 -13.79 -8.60
CA ARG A 170 -7.85 -12.97 -9.66
C ARG A 170 -7.06 -13.03 -10.94
N LEU A 171 -5.77 -12.70 -10.89
CA LEU A 171 -4.92 -12.62 -12.07
C LEU A 171 -3.43 -12.58 -11.73
N TRP A 172 -2.61 -12.78 -12.76
CA TRP A 172 -1.17 -12.48 -12.77
C TRP A 172 -0.90 -11.20 -13.58
N VAL A 173 0.03 -10.37 -13.11
CA VAL A 173 0.53 -9.17 -13.81
C VAL A 173 2.04 -9.27 -13.99
N ASN A 174 2.51 -8.93 -15.20
CA ASN A 174 3.92 -8.89 -15.54
C ASN A 174 4.45 -7.46 -15.43
N ASN A 175 5.49 -7.28 -14.62
CA ASN A 175 6.23 -6.03 -14.42
C ASN A 175 5.35 -4.79 -14.15
N PRO A 176 4.39 -4.84 -13.20
CA PRO A 176 3.58 -3.68 -12.85
C PRO A 176 4.47 -2.50 -12.43
N PRO A 177 4.30 -1.29 -13.02
CA PRO A 177 5.23 -0.17 -12.88
C PRO A 177 5.29 0.41 -11.46
N GLU A 178 4.22 0.27 -10.69
CA GLU A 178 4.09 0.80 -9.32
C GLU A 178 4.63 -0.17 -8.25
N THR A 179 5.30 -1.25 -8.63
CA THR A 179 5.88 -2.21 -7.69
C THR A 179 7.37 -2.00 -7.47
N ALA A 180 7.86 -2.40 -6.29
CA ALA A 180 9.25 -2.19 -5.91
C ALA A 180 10.26 -2.96 -6.79
N TYR A 181 9.82 -4.03 -7.46
CA TYR A 181 10.67 -4.89 -8.28
C TYR A 181 10.01 -5.23 -9.60
N PRO A 182 10.76 -5.32 -10.72
CA PRO A 182 10.26 -5.97 -11.91
C PRO A 182 10.07 -7.48 -11.63
N GLY A 183 9.08 -8.11 -12.24
CA GLY A 183 8.76 -9.52 -11.97
C GLY A 183 7.31 -9.90 -12.25
N ALA A 184 6.92 -11.09 -11.80
CA ALA A 184 5.57 -11.59 -11.90
C ALA A 184 4.83 -11.42 -10.56
N TYR A 185 3.61 -10.90 -10.61
CA TYR A 185 2.80 -10.61 -9.43
C TYR A 185 1.43 -11.27 -9.52
N ALA A 186 0.99 -11.94 -8.46
CA ALA A 186 -0.36 -12.47 -8.35
C ALA A 186 -1.21 -11.56 -7.48
N TYR A 187 -2.41 -11.21 -7.97
CA TYR A 187 -3.40 -10.48 -7.21
C TYR A 187 -4.48 -11.42 -6.66
N PHE A 188 -4.75 -11.30 -5.37
CA PHE A 188 -5.79 -12.05 -4.68
C PHE A 188 -6.77 -11.07 -4.02
N SER A 189 -8.06 -11.22 -4.26
CA SER A 189 -9.05 -10.66 -3.33
C SER A 189 -9.14 -11.54 -2.09
N VAL A 190 -9.64 -10.99 -0.99
CA VAL A 190 -9.83 -11.73 0.27
C VAL A 190 -11.32 -11.94 0.49
N ILE A 191 -11.73 -13.15 0.83
CA ILE A 191 -13.09 -13.44 1.26
C ILE A 191 -13.04 -13.56 2.78
N ASP A 192 -13.91 -12.83 3.48
CA ASP A 192 -14.15 -12.98 4.91
C ASP A 192 -15.61 -13.40 5.10
N ASP A 193 -15.83 -14.62 5.57
CA ASP A 193 -17.17 -15.19 5.82
C ASP A 193 -17.56 -15.16 7.31
N HIS A 194 -16.84 -14.39 8.14
CA HIS A 194 -17.23 -14.20 9.53
C HIS A 194 -18.55 -13.43 9.67
N PRO A 195 -19.42 -13.81 10.64
CA PRO A 195 -20.60 -13.02 10.99
C PRO A 195 -20.23 -11.56 11.25
N GLY A 196 -21.04 -10.64 10.70
CA GLY A 196 -20.83 -9.20 10.82
C GLY A 196 -20.01 -8.58 9.67
N ILE A 197 -19.44 -9.41 8.79
CA ILE A 197 -18.80 -8.97 7.54
C ILE A 197 -19.74 -9.21 6.37
N GLU A 198 -20.01 -8.16 5.59
CA GLU A 198 -20.79 -8.25 4.35
C GLU A 198 -19.90 -8.53 3.14
N GLY A 199 -18.65 -8.06 3.20
CA GLY A 199 -17.69 -8.24 2.13
C GLY A 199 -16.35 -7.59 2.43
N THR A 200 -15.44 -7.69 1.45
CA THR A 200 -14.16 -6.98 1.49
C THR A 200 -13.93 -6.21 0.19
N CYS A 201 -13.15 -5.14 0.28
CA CYS A 201 -12.62 -4.42 -0.87
C CYS A 201 -11.10 -4.57 -0.94
N GLY A 202 -10.55 -4.41 -2.14
CA GLY A 202 -9.11 -4.49 -2.38
C GLY A 202 -8.59 -5.92 -2.38
N GLY A 203 -7.34 -6.10 -1.94
CA GLY A 203 -6.68 -7.39 -2.02
C GLY A 203 -5.22 -7.40 -1.58
N ILE A 204 -4.57 -8.49 -1.95
CA ILE A 204 -3.19 -8.82 -1.61
C ILE A 204 -2.42 -9.01 -2.91
N LEU A 205 -1.35 -8.24 -3.08
CA LEU A 205 -0.43 -8.37 -4.20
C LEU A 205 0.80 -9.18 -3.77
N VAL A 206 1.04 -10.28 -4.45
CA VAL A 206 2.11 -11.24 -4.13
C VAL A 206 3.17 -11.20 -5.22
N HIS A 207 4.40 -10.86 -4.85
CA HIS A 207 5.55 -10.96 -5.75
C HIS A 207 6.07 -12.40 -5.79
N ARG A 208 6.23 -12.96 -6.99
CA ARG A 208 6.97 -14.20 -7.21
C ARG A 208 8.46 -13.88 -7.37
N VAL A 209 9.21 -14.01 -6.27
CA VAL A 209 10.67 -13.78 -6.26
C VAL A 209 11.38 -14.77 -7.18
N ARG A 210 10.98 -16.04 -7.11
CA ARG A 210 11.36 -17.13 -8.02
C ARG A 210 10.38 -18.29 -7.85
N ALA A 211 10.58 -19.38 -8.58
CA ALA A 211 9.77 -20.58 -8.41
C ALA A 211 9.72 -21.00 -6.92
N ASN A 212 8.51 -21.13 -6.37
CA ASN A 212 8.23 -21.49 -4.99
C ASN A 212 8.75 -20.51 -3.91
N GLU A 213 9.10 -19.27 -4.28
CA GLU A 213 9.43 -18.21 -3.32
C GLU A 213 8.57 -16.98 -3.59
N TYR A 214 7.80 -16.58 -2.58
CA TYR A 214 6.80 -15.51 -2.66
C TYR A 214 6.96 -14.51 -1.53
N ARG A 215 6.51 -13.27 -1.75
CA ARG A 215 6.41 -12.21 -0.74
C ARG A 215 5.14 -11.42 -0.92
N ILE A 216 4.52 -10.99 0.17
CA ILE A 216 3.42 -10.03 0.13
C ILE A 216 4.00 -8.65 -0.15
N SER A 217 3.83 -8.17 -1.38
CA SER A 217 4.31 -6.85 -1.80
C SER A 217 3.36 -5.73 -1.37
N GLN A 218 2.06 -6.01 -1.28
CA GLN A 218 1.04 -5.07 -0.82
C GLN A 218 -0.09 -5.84 -0.12
N TYR A 219 -0.62 -5.25 0.94
CA TYR A 219 -1.87 -5.65 1.60
C TYR A 219 -2.74 -4.41 1.69
N ASP A 220 -3.85 -4.41 0.98
CA ASP A 220 -4.83 -3.33 0.98
C ASP A 220 -6.22 -3.97 0.99
N VAL A 221 -6.63 -4.45 2.16
CA VAL A 221 -7.93 -5.11 2.35
C VAL A 221 -8.76 -4.27 3.30
N GLN A 222 -9.94 -3.87 2.84
CA GLN A 222 -10.94 -3.20 3.66
C GLN A 222 -12.08 -4.15 3.96
N PHE A 223 -12.62 -4.09 5.17
CA PHE A 223 -13.69 -4.97 5.63
C PHE A 223 -14.99 -4.17 5.75
N ILE A 224 -16.02 -4.61 5.06
CA ILE A 224 -17.33 -3.96 5.05
C ILE A 224 -18.21 -4.63 6.09
N SER A 225 -18.66 -3.86 7.09
CA SER A 225 -19.56 -4.41 8.11
C SER A 225 -21.00 -4.52 7.63
N SER A 226 -21.72 -5.56 8.06
CA SER A 226 -23.16 -5.68 7.82
C SER A 226 -23.92 -4.50 8.46
N ALA A 227 -23.46 -4.00 9.61
CA ALA A 227 -24.05 -2.83 10.26
C ALA A 227 -23.99 -1.56 9.40
N LEU A 228 -22.90 -1.33 8.66
CA LEU A 228 -22.77 -0.21 7.73
C LEU A 228 -23.80 -0.31 6.60
N VAL A 229 -23.93 -1.51 6.03
CA VAL A 229 -24.86 -1.79 4.93
C VAL A 229 -26.31 -1.61 5.38
N GLU A 230 -26.65 -2.13 6.55
CA GLU A 230 -27.97 -1.96 7.17
C GLU A 230 -28.29 -0.50 7.49
N GLN A 231 -27.33 0.25 8.07
CA GLN A 231 -27.53 1.64 8.48
C GLN A 231 -27.71 2.57 7.28
N GLN A 232 -26.95 2.35 6.20
CA GLN A 232 -26.97 3.21 5.02
C GLN A 232 -27.91 2.72 3.93
N GLY A 233 -28.49 1.51 4.07
CA GLY A 233 -29.37 0.92 3.06
C GLY A 233 -28.67 0.72 1.72
N LEU A 234 -27.36 0.43 1.75
CA LEU A 234 -26.53 0.39 0.55
C LEU A 234 -26.99 -0.71 -0.39
N THR A 235 -27.16 -0.34 -1.66
CA THR A 235 -27.34 -1.29 -2.76
C THR A 235 -26.02 -1.95 -3.14
N ALA A 236 -26.09 -3.07 -3.87
CA ALA A 236 -24.90 -3.75 -4.37
C ALA A 236 -23.99 -2.83 -5.22
N ASP A 237 -24.58 -1.95 -6.02
CA ASP A 237 -23.83 -1.00 -6.86
C ASP A 237 -23.10 0.08 -6.03
N GLU A 238 -23.68 0.50 -4.89
CA GLU A 238 -23.07 1.46 -3.97
C GLU A 238 -21.95 0.83 -3.14
N LEU A 239 -22.10 -0.45 -2.79
CA LEU A 239 -21.05 -1.28 -2.21
C LEU A 239 -19.84 -1.43 -3.15
N ASP A 240 -20.09 -1.69 -4.43
CA ASP A 240 -19.03 -1.72 -5.44
C ASP A 240 -18.34 -0.35 -5.58
N GLY A 241 -19.09 0.75 -5.47
CA GLY A 241 -18.53 2.11 -5.45
C GLY A 241 -17.63 2.39 -4.24
N LEU A 242 -17.89 1.78 -3.08
CA LEU A 242 -16.98 1.85 -1.92
C LEU A 242 -15.65 1.16 -2.19
N CYS A 243 -15.66 0.10 -3.01
CA CYS A 243 -14.47 -0.67 -3.38
C CYS A 243 -13.65 -0.08 -4.54
N GLN A 244 -14.14 0.95 -5.23
CA GLN A 244 -13.47 1.57 -6.39
C GLN A 244 -12.54 2.75 -6.05
N ARG A 245 -12.26 2.99 -4.76
CA ARG A 245 -11.41 4.10 -4.31
C ARG A 245 -9.92 3.79 -4.42
#